data_AF-A0A3S4UFP4-F1
#
_entry.id   AF-A0A3S4UFP4-F1
#
_cell.length_a   1.000
_cell.length_b   1.000
_cell.length_c   1.000
_cell.angle_alpha   90.00
_cell.angle_beta   90.00
_cell.angle_gamma   90.00
#
_symmetry.space_group_name_H-M   'P 1'
#
loop_
_entity.id
_entity.type
_entity.pdbx_description
1 polymer ?
#
loop_
_entity_poly.entity_id
_entity_poly.type
_entity_poly.pdbx_seq_one_letter_code
_entity_poly.pdbx_strand_id
1 'polypeptide(L)'
;MPVNKRASLPGASELFRPTKAPEPVTPATQAPQPEPKEKPGKRTQPEQRKPSRPVATGRVKHDQKITVYFSSEELFALEDATLELKRRHGINLDRGRLVRTAVALALLDLAENGAESAVVTELNRK
;
A
#
# COMPACT_ATOMS: atom_id res chain seq x y z
N MET A 1 26.80 -22.39 42.14
CA MET A 1 26.47 -22.21 40.71
C MET A 1 25.09 -21.57 40.61
N PRO A 2 24.95 -20.30 40.17
CA PRO A 2 23.62 -19.69 40.00
C PRO A 2 22.96 -20.28 38.76
N VAL A 3 21.73 -20.79 38.91
CA VAL A 3 20.95 -21.37 37.81
C VAL A 3 20.12 -20.24 37.18
N ASN A 4 20.48 -19.83 35.98
CA ASN A 4 19.73 -18.84 35.20
C ASN A 4 18.40 -19.45 34.75
N LYS A 5 17.31 -19.16 35.47
CA LYS A 5 15.96 -19.48 35.02
C LYS A 5 15.53 -18.46 33.97
N ARG A 6 15.49 -18.87 32.70
CA ARG A 6 14.86 -18.07 31.64
C ARG A 6 13.35 -18.06 31.87
N ALA A 7 12.77 -16.88 32.00
CA ALA A 7 11.32 -16.73 31.99
C ALA A 7 10.78 -17.19 30.62
N SER A 8 9.79 -18.10 30.63
CA SER A 8 9.09 -18.50 29.42
C SER A 8 8.15 -17.37 29.02
N LEU A 9 8.42 -16.73 27.88
CA LEU A 9 7.51 -15.76 27.30
C LEU A 9 6.38 -16.48 26.55
N PRO A 10 5.15 -15.97 26.60
CA PRO A 10 4.02 -16.57 25.90
C PRO A 10 4.28 -16.57 24.39
N GLY A 11 3.87 -17.65 23.73
CA GLY A 11 4.03 -17.80 22.28
C GLY A 11 3.12 -16.85 21.51
N ALA A 12 3.45 -16.55 20.25
CA ALA A 12 2.60 -15.70 19.39
C ALA A 12 1.16 -16.23 19.28
N SER A 13 0.98 -17.54 19.34
CA SER A 13 -0.30 -18.24 19.35
C SER A 13 -1.13 -18.01 20.62
N GLU A 14 -0.59 -17.39 21.66
CA GLU A 14 -1.32 -16.94 22.87
C GLU A 14 -1.71 -15.46 22.77
N LEU A 15 -0.89 -14.64 22.12
CA LEU A 15 -1.13 -13.19 21.96
C LEU A 15 -2.31 -12.88 21.03
N PHE A 16 -2.58 -13.75 20.05
CA PHE A 16 -3.61 -13.53 19.03
C PHE A 16 -4.85 -14.42 19.21
N ARG A 17 -5.10 -14.95 20.42
CA ARG A 17 -6.33 -15.71 20.67
C ARG A 17 -7.54 -14.77 20.78
N PRO A 18 -8.57 -14.92 19.93
CA PRO A 18 -9.85 -14.25 20.15
C PRO A 18 -10.49 -14.80 21.43
N THR A 19 -10.87 -13.89 22.34
CA THR A 19 -11.43 -14.23 23.66
C THR A 19 -12.80 -14.88 23.49
N LYS A 20 -12.85 -16.21 23.50
CA LYS A 20 -14.09 -16.97 23.74
C LYS A 20 -13.99 -17.60 25.13
N ALA A 21 -15.03 -17.38 25.93
CA ALA A 21 -15.16 -17.83 27.32
C ALA A 21 -15.00 -19.37 27.46
N PRO A 22 -14.64 -19.88 28.66
CA PRO A 22 -14.04 -21.19 28.84
C PRO A 22 -15.08 -22.31 28.99
N GLU A 23 -14.77 -23.49 28.46
CA GLU A 23 -15.35 -24.77 28.89
C GLU A 23 -14.24 -25.84 28.95
N PRO A 24 -14.40 -26.86 29.82
CA PRO A 24 -13.28 -27.55 30.47
C PRO A 24 -12.61 -28.65 29.65
N VAL A 25 -11.41 -28.99 30.13
CA VAL A 25 -10.43 -29.96 29.65
C VAL A 25 -10.98 -31.37 29.33
N THR A 26 -10.54 -31.92 28.19
CA THR A 26 -10.21 -33.35 28.01
C THR A 26 -9.06 -33.47 27.00
N PRO A 27 -8.00 -34.28 27.27
CA PRO A 27 -6.88 -34.46 26.36
C PRO A 27 -7.09 -35.69 25.46
N ALA A 28 -6.96 -35.54 24.15
CA ALA A 28 -6.62 -36.63 23.25
C ALA A 28 -6.02 -36.13 21.92
N THR A 29 -4.86 -36.67 21.62
CA THR A 29 -4.00 -36.52 20.44
C THR A 29 -4.71 -36.82 19.11
N GLN A 30 -4.40 -36.02 18.07
CA GLN A 30 -3.96 -36.43 16.71
C GLN A 30 -4.45 -35.45 15.61
N ALA A 31 -3.51 -34.95 14.81
CA ALA A 31 -3.70 -34.52 13.42
C ALA A 31 -3.26 -35.70 12.51
N PRO A 32 -3.75 -35.88 11.27
CA PRO A 32 -3.57 -34.93 10.15
C PRO A 32 -4.78 -34.77 9.16
N GLN A 33 -4.61 -33.77 8.26
CA GLN A 33 -5.40 -33.22 7.12
C GLN A 33 -5.98 -34.26 6.11
N PRO A 34 -6.67 -33.92 4.97
CA PRO A 34 -7.26 -32.66 4.42
C PRO A 34 -8.71 -32.82 3.85
N GLU A 35 -9.38 -31.73 3.45
CA GLU A 35 -10.26 -31.56 2.24
C GLU A 35 -11.23 -30.35 2.38
N PRO A 36 -11.33 -29.44 1.39
CA PRO A 36 -12.31 -28.37 1.39
C PRO A 36 -13.63 -28.82 0.73
N LYS A 37 -14.71 -28.90 1.51
CA LYS A 37 -16.08 -29.06 0.99
C LYS A 37 -16.73 -27.68 0.82
N GLU A 38 -16.94 -27.30 -0.44
CA GLU A 38 -17.88 -26.27 -0.85
C GLU A 38 -19.29 -26.58 -0.32
N LYS A 39 -20.01 -25.58 0.21
CA LYS A 39 -21.47 -25.46 0.07
C LYS A 39 -21.95 -23.99 0.13
N PRO A 40 -23.10 -23.68 -0.50
CA PRO A 40 -23.47 -22.33 -0.92
C PRO A 40 -24.61 -21.70 -0.11
N GLY A 41 -24.66 -20.37 -0.12
CA GLY A 41 -25.89 -19.57 -0.11
C GLY A 41 -26.48 -19.18 1.25
N LYS A 42 -26.66 -17.86 1.47
CA LYS A 42 -27.97 -17.28 1.84
C LYS A 42 -28.01 -15.75 1.74
N ARG A 43 -29.10 -15.28 1.14
CA ARG A 43 -29.61 -13.91 1.02
C ARG A 43 -29.62 -13.13 2.33
N THR A 44 -29.37 -11.82 2.23
CA THR A 44 -30.21 -10.75 2.82
C THR A 44 -29.85 -9.38 2.20
N GLN A 45 -30.78 -8.78 1.44
CA GLN A 45 -31.00 -7.33 1.46
C GLN A 45 -31.88 -7.02 2.71
N PRO A 46 -32.13 -5.76 3.16
CA PRO A 46 -31.83 -4.44 2.58
C PRO A 46 -31.31 -3.38 3.61
N GLU A 47 -30.58 -2.35 3.18
CA GLU A 47 -30.60 -1.07 3.92
C GLU A 47 -30.15 0.11 3.05
N GLN A 48 -31.08 1.02 2.80
CA GLN A 48 -30.82 2.34 2.25
C GLN A 48 -29.91 3.13 3.19
N ARG A 49 -28.70 3.50 2.73
CA ARG A 49 -27.85 4.49 3.39
C ARG A 49 -27.26 5.47 2.37
N LYS A 50 -27.85 6.68 2.35
CA LYS A 50 -27.25 8.04 2.37
C LYS A 50 -26.16 8.39 1.32
N PRO A 51 -25.96 9.69 1.01
CA PRO A 51 -25.42 10.13 -0.27
C PRO A 51 -24.01 9.63 -0.50
N SER A 52 -23.78 9.17 -1.73
CA SER A 52 -22.51 8.67 -2.24
C SER A 52 -21.37 9.60 -1.85
N ARG A 53 -20.48 9.11 -0.99
CA ARG A 53 -19.15 9.68 -0.78
C ARG A 53 -18.51 9.93 -2.15
N PRO A 54 -17.68 10.99 -2.29
CA PRO A 54 -16.99 11.27 -3.54
C PRO A 54 -16.31 9.99 -4.03
N VAL A 55 -16.72 9.53 -5.22
CA VAL A 55 -16.16 8.36 -5.86
C VAL A 55 -14.68 8.68 -6.08
N ALA A 56 -13.81 8.07 -5.27
CA ALA A 56 -12.38 8.20 -5.47
C ALA A 56 -12.08 7.67 -6.87
N THR A 57 -11.68 8.56 -7.78
CA THR A 57 -11.16 8.20 -9.10
C THR A 57 -10.06 7.16 -8.88
N GLY A 58 -10.29 5.94 -9.37
CA GLY A 58 -9.66 4.73 -8.85
C GLY A 58 -8.15 4.62 -9.03
N ARG A 59 -7.58 3.56 -8.44
CA ARG A 59 -6.19 3.16 -8.62
C ARG A 59 -6.05 2.41 -9.95
N VAL A 60 -5.43 3.03 -10.95
CA VAL A 60 -5.07 2.37 -12.22
C VAL A 60 -4.04 1.29 -11.94
N LYS A 61 -4.33 0.06 -12.36
CA LYS A 61 -3.39 -1.08 -12.26
C LYS A 61 -2.33 -0.92 -13.35
N HIS A 62 -1.07 -0.82 -12.95
CA HIS A 62 0.07 -0.87 -13.86
C HIS A 62 0.65 -2.28 -13.76
N ASP A 63 0.95 -2.88 -14.90
CA ASP A 63 1.52 -4.22 -15.02
C ASP A 63 3.05 -4.21 -14.91
N GLN A 64 3.69 -3.14 -15.38
CA GLN A 64 5.14 -2.95 -15.31
C GLN A 64 5.57 -2.03 -14.16
N LYS A 65 6.77 -2.29 -13.63
CA LYS A 65 7.41 -1.50 -12.56
C LYS A 65 8.86 -1.19 -12.92
N ILE A 66 9.26 0.05 -12.67
CA ILE A 66 10.67 0.45 -12.55
C ILE A 66 10.97 0.85 -11.10
N THR A 67 12.24 0.74 -10.69
CA THR A 67 12.71 1.22 -9.38
C THR A 67 13.70 2.36 -9.63
N VAL A 68 13.48 3.50 -8.99
CA VAL A 68 14.36 4.68 -9.10
C VAL A 68 14.87 5.03 -7.71
N TYR A 69 16.16 5.29 -7.61
CA TYR A 69 16.80 5.75 -6.38
C TYR A 69 16.85 7.27 -6.37
N PHE A 70 16.58 7.84 -5.20
CA PHE A 70 16.66 9.27 -4.94
C PHE A 70 17.55 9.48 -3.72
N SER A 71 18.29 10.58 -3.72
CA SER A 71 18.93 11.10 -2.51
C SER A 71 17.87 11.53 -1.49
N SER A 72 18.30 11.73 -0.24
CA SER A 72 17.44 12.24 0.82
C SER A 72 16.87 13.63 0.48
N GLU A 73 17.67 14.50 -0.12
CA GLU A 73 17.27 15.86 -0.49
C GLU A 73 16.19 15.87 -1.57
N GLU A 74 16.33 15.04 -2.60
CA GLU A 74 15.31 14.90 -3.65
C GLU A 74 14.00 14.31 -3.11
N LEU A 75 14.08 13.38 -2.16
CA LEU A 75 12.89 12.83 -1.48
C LEU A 75 12.15 13.92 -0.69
N PHE A 76 12.87 14.79 0.03
CA PHE A 76 12.25 15.92 0.70
C PHE A 76 11.62 16.90 -0.30
N ALA A 77 12.29 17.21 -1.41
CA ALA A 77 11.75 18.07 -2.45
C ALA A 77 10.43 17.52 -3.04
N LEU A 78 10.32 16.21 -3.26
CA LEU A 78 9.09 15.57 -3.72
C LEU A 78 7.95 15.68 -2.69
N GLU A 79 8.25 15.57 -1.40
CA GLU A 79 7.28 15.70 -0.32
C GLU A 79 6.80 17.16 -0.18
N ASP A 80 7.72 18.12 -0.26
CA ASP A 80 7.40 19.54 -0.26
C ASP A 80 6.52 19.92 -1.45
N ALA A 81 6.83 19.45 -2.65
CA ALA A 81 6.00 19.66 -3.84
C ALA A 81 4.59 19.06 -3.66
N THR A 82 4.49 17.87 -3.07
CA THR A 82 3.19 17.23 -2.79
C THR A 82 2.37 18.07 -1.81
N LEU A 83 2.99 18.59 -0.74
CA LEU A 83 2.34 19.46 0.23
C LEU A 83 1.93 20.80 -0.40
N GLU A 84 2.76 21.37 -1.27
CA GLU A 84 2.46 22.62 -1.97
C GLU A 84 1.25 22.47 -2.89
N LEU A 85 1.18 21.41 -3.69
CA LEU A 85 0.03 21.10 -4.54
C LEU A 85 -1.26 20.97 -3.72
N LYS A 86 -1.18 20.35 -2.55
CA LYS A 86 -2.32 20.25 -1.63
C LYS A 86 -2.72 21.60 -1.06
N ARG A 87 -1.76 22.41 -0.59
CA ARG A 87 -2.02 23.71 0.04
C ARG A 87 -2.58 24.74 -0.94
N ARG A 88 -1.99 24.85 -2.13
CA ARG A 88 -2.31 25.90 -3.11
C ARG A 88 -3.43 25.51 -4.06
N HIS A 89 -3.52 24.22 -4.43
CA HIS A 89 -4.44 23.76 -5.47
C HIS A 89 -5.46 22.73 -4.95
N GLY A 90 -5.39 22.33 -3.67
CA GLY A 90 -6.29 21.32 -3.11
C GLY A 90 -6.06 19.91 -3.67
N ILE A 91 -4.98 19.69 -4.42
CA ILE A 91 -4.71 18.42 -5.11
C ILE A 91 -4.05 17.46 -4.12
N ASN A 92 -4.72 16.35 -3.83
CA ASN A 92 -4.19 15.28 -2.98
C ASN A 92 -3.67 14.13 -3.85
N LEU A 93 -2.37 13.83 -3.74
CA LEU A 93 -1.71 12.77 -4.50
C LEU A 93 -0.57 12.16 -3.68
N ASP A 94 -0.10 10.99 -4.12
CA ASP A 94 1.09 10.34 -3.58
C ASP A 94 2.31 10.60 -4.48
N ARG A 95 3.50 10.29 -3.95
CA ARG A 95 4.78 10.42 -4.66
C ARG A 95 4.77 9.71 -6.03
N GLY A 96 4.18 8.52 -6.10
CA GLY A 96 4.14 7.73 -7.34
C GLY A 96 3.26 8.35 -8.43
N ARG A 97 2.17 9.02 -8.06
CA ARG A 97 1.33 9.78 -8.99
C ARG A 97 2.04 11.04 -9.46
N LEU A 98 2.77 11.75 -8.58
CA LEU A 98 3.57 12.91 -8.97
C LEU A 98 4.64 12.52 -9.99
N VAL A 99 5.46 11.51 -9.68
CA VAL A 99 6.54 11.04 -10.55
C VAL A 99 6.01 10.57 -11.90
N ARG A 100 4.93 9.77 -11.93
CA ARG A 100 4.32 9.35 -13.22
C ARG A 100 3.81 10.52 -14.04
N THR A 101 3.26 11.54 -13.40
CA THR A 101 2.78 12.75 -14.11
C THR A 101 3.95 13.54 -14.68
N ALA A 102 5.02 13.73 -13.90
CA ALA A 102 6.23 14.41 -14.36
C ALA A 102 6.88 13.67 -15.55
N VAL A 103 6.98 12.35 -15.50
CA VAL A 103 7.48 11.53 -16.62
C VAL A 103 6.59 11.68 -17.86
N ALA A 104 5.26 11.66 -17.70
CA ALA A 104 4.36 11.86 -18.83
C ALA A 104 4.52 13.25 -19.48
N LEU A 105 4.68 14.31 -18.67
CA LEU A 105 4.94 15.66 -19.18
C LEU A 105 6.28 15.76 -19.90
N ALA A 106 7.33 15.12 -19.36
CA ALA A 106 8.64 15.05 -19.98
C ALA A 106 8.61 14.32 -21.34
N LEU A 107 7.85 13.22 -21.43
CA LEU A 107 7.67 12.49 -22.70
C LEU A 107 6.85 13.28 -23.71
N LEU A 108 5.85 14.04 -23.25
CA LEU A 108 5.06 14.92 -24.11
C LEU A 108 5.92 16.04 -24.69
N ASP A 109 6.70 16.72 -23.85
CA ASP A 109 7.65 17.76 -24.27
C ASP A 109 8.66 17.22 -25.30
N LEU A 110 9.20 16.02 -25.06
CA LEU A 110 10.09 15.37 -26.01
C LEU A 110 9.39 15.04 -27.34
N ALA A 111 8.14 14.60 -27.31
CA ALA A 111 7.38 14.29 -28.52
C ALA A 111 7.03 15.53 -29.34
N GLU A 112 6.74 16.66 -28.67
CA GLU A 112 6.35 17.92 -29.32
C GLU A 112 7.58 18.70 -29.83
N ASN A 113 8.65 18.77 -29.04
CA ASN A 113 9.79 19.65 -29.30
C ASN A 113 11.07 18.90 -29.75
N GLY A 114 11.09 17.57 -29.64
CA GLY A 114 12.21 16.75 -30.10
C GLY A 114 13.54 17.16 -29.46
N ALA A 115 14.51 17.52 -30.31
CA ALA A 115 15.87 17.89 -29.88
C ALA A 115 15.91 19.17 -29.03
N GLU A 116 14.89 20.02 -29.10
CA GLU A 116 14.80 21.27 -28.34
C GLU A 116 14.08 21.09 -26.99
N SER A 117 13.64 19.87 -26.66
CA SER A 117 12.97 19.59 -25.38
C SER A 117 13.85 19.89 -24.17
N ALA A 118 13.19 20.25 -23.07
CA ALA A 118 13.87 20.49 -21.79
C ALA A 118 14.61 19.24 -21.30
N VAL A 119 14.04 18.06 -21.56
CA VAL A 119 14.65 16.76 -21.21
C VAL A 119 15.98 16.56 -21.93
N VAL A 120 16.04 16.81 -23.24
CA VAL A 120 17.29 16.66 -24.02
C VAL A 120 18.33 17.67 -23.55
N THR A 121 17.90 18.90 -23.28
CA THR A 121 18.77 19.97 -22.80
C THR A 121 19.44 19.59 -21.47
N GLU A 122 18.65 19.11 -20.51
CA GLU A 122 19.16 18.77 -19.18
C GLU A 122 20.05 17.53 -19.19
N LEU A 123 19.70 16.48 -19.96
CA LEU A 123 20.50 15.26 -20.05
C LEU A 123 21.83 15.44 -20.79
N ASN A 124 21.96 16.48 -21.62
CA ASN A 124 23.22 16.83 -22.28
C ASN A 124 24.15 17.67 -21.41
N ARG A 125 23.66 18.22 -20.31
CA ARG A 125 24.44 19.04 -19.38
C ARG A 125 25.27 18.11 -18.48
N LYS A 126 26.49 17.81 -18.91
CA LYS A 126 27.49 17.09 -18.11
C LYS A 126 28.11 17.98 -17.04
#